data_AF-A0AA97KTE3-F1
#
_entry.id   AF-A0AA97KTE3-F1
#
_cell.length_a   1.000
_cell.length_b   1.000
_cell.length_c   1.000
_cell.angle_alpha   90.00
_cell.angle_beta   90.00
_cell.angle_gamma   90.00
#
_symmetry.space_group_name_H-M   'P 1'
#
loop_
_entity.id
_entity.type
_entity.pdbx_description
1 polymer ?
#
loop_
_entity_poly.entity_id
_entity_poly.type
_entity_poly.pdbx_seq_one_letter_code
_entity_poly.pdbx_strand_id
1 'polypeptide(L)'
;MLPDGEEVKKLAAFRGNQKRLSEAESFAVLLVQVPSYARRLELLVLKEEFFPRLNTLQSALQIMTEAALELLDCEELHELLHLVLEAGNFVNEGGYAGSALGFRLPSLLKLADTKANRPGVDLLHFVAQEAEKRDPRLLFFPRKLPHVGPASRIFGLEVVAELQSLGQRVLEAQEGLEALGLKSQMEPFLRAAEAELSAVRASLDSLNRATAALCDFFCEEPENFCLVESCRIFQAFGERFLLAAQENRAREVAERQRRQRQEQARQKKKRRSIATCSAQDPGLQDVELDLLFLGAPPSGRRSRALRGPHPPFDTPQGRERPLPLSRRHTLAALAPCPEPAPPPEDSSAAVLPSKAQRARLFGQSLKALLSPPPASPPKEPGSPGASRAFRFPALFQKKLLPRVTETPASPQASPRDVSALVGFFRRLSTGERPQLPSQA
;
A
#
# COMPACT_ATOMS: atom_id res chain seq x y z
N MET A 1 10.74 -30.52 -29.79
CA MET A 1 9.40 -30.76 -30.36
C MET A 1 9.13 -32.25 -30.34
N LEU A 2 7.88 -32.66 -30.11
CA LEU A 2 7.50 -34.08 -30.16
C LEU A 2 6.99 -34.43 -31.57
N PRO A 3 7.24 -35.65 -32.08
CA PRO A 3 6.72 -36.08 -33.37
C PRO A 3 5.19 -36.05 -33.40
N ASP A 4 4.62 -35.68 -34.54
CA ASP A 4 3.16 -35.69 -34.72
C ASP A 4 2.59 -37.11 -34.92
N GLY A 5 1.27 -37.26 -34.92
CA GLY A 5 0.62 -38.57 -34.98
C GLY A 5 0.94 -39.37 -36.26
N GLU A 6 1.26 -38.71 -37.38
CA GLU A 6 1.64 -39.39 -38.62
C GLU A 6 3.12 -39.79 -38.60
N GLU A 7 3.99 -38.91 -38.11
CA GLU A 7 5.41 -39.16 -37.89
C GLU A 7 5.61 -40.32 -36.94
N VAL A 8 4.87 -40.39 -35.83
CA VAL A 8 4.92 -41.51 -34.88
C VAL A 8 4.66 -42.85 -35.59
N LYS A 9 3.66 -42.91 -36.47
CA LYS A 9 3.35 -44.15 -37.24
C LYS A 9 4.48 -44.51 -38.20
N LYS A 10 5.03 -43.52 -38.93
CA LYS A 10 6.14 -43.71 -39.87
C LYS A 10 7.41 -44.18 -39.16
N LEU A 11 7.74 -43.55 -38.03
CA LEU A 11 8.91 -43.86 -37.22
C LEU A 11 8.79 -45.23 -36.52
N ALA A 12 7.60 -45.59 -36.02
CA ALA A 12 7.35 -46.92 -35.43
C ALA A 12 7.44 -48.06 -36.47
N ALA A 13 7.00 -47.79 -37.70
CA ALA A 13 7.05 -48.74 -38.81
C ALA A 13 8.43 -48.84 -39.48
N PHE A 14 9.39 -47.98 -39.11
CA PHE A 14 10.72 -47.98 -39.71
C PHE A 14 11.45 -49.30 -39.42
N ARG A 15 11.88 -50.00 -40.48
CA ARG A 15 12.68 -51.23 -40.45
C ARG A 15 14.02 -51.09 -41.18
N GLY A 16 14.38 -49.87 -41.57
CA GLY A 16 15.62 -49.58 -42.28
C GLY A 16 16.87 -49.60 -41.38
N ASN A 17 18.03 -49.37 -41.98
CA ASN A 17 19.30 -49.33 -41.24
C ASN A 17 19.41 -48.05 -40.39
N GLN A 18 19.27 -48.19 -39.07
CA GLN A 18 19.34 -47.08 -38.11
C GLN A 18 20.67 -46.31 -38.15
N LYS A 19 21.77 -46.93 -38.60
CA LYS A 19 23.08 -46.27 -38.72
C LYS A 19 23.15 -45.22 -39.83
N ARG A 20 22.14 -45.14 -40.69
CA ARG A 20 22.03 -44.15 -41.76
C ARG A 20 21.13 -42.97 -41.40
N LEU A 21 20.46 -43.02 -40.25
CA LEU A 21 19.65 -41.93 -39.74
C LEU A 21 20.54 -40.83 -39.18
N SER A 22 20.11 -39.58 -39.31
CA SER A 22 20.68 -38.47 -38.54
C SER A 22 20.47 -38.69 -37.04
N GLU A 23 21.22 -37.98 -36.20
CA GLU A 23 21.05 -38.06 -34.73
C GLU A 23 19.61 -37.71 -34.30
N ALA A 24 18.99 -36.72 -34.94
CA ALA A 24 17.62 -36.30 -34.65
C ALA A 24 16.60 -37.40 -34.99
N GLU A 25 16.73 -38.03 -36.16
CA GLU A 25 15.85 -39.14 -36.57
C GLU A 25 16.07 -40.38 -35.72
N SER A 26 17.34 -40.67 -35.37
CA SER A 26 17.68 -41.77 -34.46
C SER A 26 17.03 -41.57 -33.09
N PHE A 27 17.13 -40.36 -32.53
CA PHE A 27 16.44 -39.99 -31.29
C PHE A 27 14.92 -40.18 -31.40
N ALA A 28 14.28 -39.71 -32.49
CA ALA A 28 12.84 -39.83 -32.67
C ALA A 28 12.37 -41.30 -32.79
N VAL A 29 13.12 -42.15 -33.48
CA VAL A 29 12.85 -43.59 -33.55
C VAL A 29 12.96 -44.25 -32.18
N LEU A 30 13.98 -43.90 -31.38
CA LEU A 30 14.15 -44.42 -30.02
C LEU A 30 13.04 -43.92 -29.08
N LEU A 31 12.62 -42.66 -29.22
CA LEU A 31 11.57 -42.07 -28.40
C LEU A 31 10.22 -42.77 -28.61
N VAL A 32 9.84 -43.03 -29.86
CA VAL A 32 8.57 -43.67 -30.21
C VAL A 32 8.50 -45.13 -29.75
N GLN A 33 9.64 -45.80 -29.54
CA GLN A 33 9.68 -47.14 -28.96
C GLN A 33 9.28 -47.16 -27.47
N VAL A 34 9.37 -46.03 -26.77
CA VAL A 34 8.96 -45.94 -25.37
C VAL A 34 7.42 -45.96 -25.29
N PRO A 35 6.81 -46.92 -24.57
CA PRO A 35 5.36 -47.03 -24.47
C PRO A 35 4.75 -45.76 -23.88
N SER A 36 3.81 -45.17 -24.62
CA SER A 36 3.09 -43.95 -24.24
C SER A 36 4.03 -42.81 -23.83
N TYR A 37 5.15 -42.62 -24.54
CA TYR A 37 6.17 -41.61 -24.22
C TYR A 37 5.58 -40.20 -24.00
N ALA A 38 4.58 -39.81 -24.80
CA ALA A 38 3.91 -38.52 -24.66
C ALA A 38 3.29 -38.35 -23.26
N ARG A 39 2.53 -39.34 -22.80
CA ARG A 39 1.93 -39.34 -21.46
C ARG A 39 2.99 -39.37 -20.36
N ARG A 40 4.09 -40.11 -20.55
CA ARG A 40 5.20 -40.12 -19.58
C ARG A 40 5.85 -38.75 -19.45
N LEU A 41 6.05 -38.04 -20.57
CA LEU A 41 6.59 -36.69 -20.58
C LEU A 41 5.62 -35.68 -19.94
N GLU A 42 4.32 -35.77 -20.22
CA GLU A 42 3.30 -34.95 -19.55
C GLU A 42 3.35 -35.08 -18.02
N LEU A 43 3.47 -36.31 -17.51
CA LEU A 43 3.57 -36.59 -16.08
C LEU A 43 4.88 -36.07 -15.48
N LEU A 44 5.99 -36.18 -16.21
CA LEU A 44 7.28 -35.61 -15.79
C LEU A 44 7.21 -34.09 -15.71
N VAL A 45 6.64 -33.43 -16.73
CA VAL A 45 6.43 -31.97 -16.73
C VAL A 45 5.54 -31.55 -15.57
N LEU A 46 4.44 -32.27 -15.32
CA LEU A 46 3.59 -32.01 -14.16
C LEU A 46 4.39 -32.11 -12.85
N LYS A 47 5.15 -33.19 -12.67
CA LYS A 47 5.94 -33.42 -11.46
C LYS A 47 6.94 -32.29 -11.19
N GLU A 48 7.60 -31.79 -12.23
CA GLU A 48 8.59 -30.71 -12.12
C GLU A 48 7.95 -29.33 -11.92
N GLU A 49 6.85 -29.03 -12.62
CA GLU A 49 6.24 -27.69 -12.58
C GLU A 49 5.29 -27.48 -11.40
N PHE A 50 4.73 -28.54 -10.84
CA PHE A 50 3.60 -28.45 -9.91
C PHE A 50 3.91 -27.64 -8.65
N PHE A 51 4.96 -28.00 -7.90
CA PHE A 51 5.29 -27.31 -6.65
C PHE A 51 5.72 -25.85 -6.86
N PRO A 52 6.57 -25.51 -7.85
CA PRO A 52 6.87 -24.11 -8.15
C PRO A 52 5.64 -23.26 -8.46
N ARG A 53 4.70 -23.78 -9.25
CA ARG A 53 3.44 -23.08 -9.55
C ARG A 53 2.58 -22.94 -8.30
N LEU A 54 2.40 -24.03 -7.54
CA LEU A 54 1.58 -24.03 -6.33
C LEU A 54 2.13 -23.07 -5.26
N ASN A 55 3.45 -23.01 -5.08
CA ASN A 55 4.10 -22.07 -4.15
C ASN A 55 3.88 -20.61 -4.54
N THR A 56 3.84 -20.32 -5.85
CA THR A 56 3.52 -18.97 -6.35
C THR A 56 2.09 -18.58 -5.99
N LEU A 57 1.14 -19.50 -6.13
CA LEU A 57 -0.26 -19.29 -5.71
C LEU A 57 -0.37 -19.10 -4.20
N GLN A 58 0.32 -19.93 -3.42
CA GLN A 58 0.33 -19.83 -1.97
C GLN A 58 0.84 -18.46 -1.50
N SER A 59 1.95 -17.98 -2.09
CA SER A 59 2.48 -16.65 -1.79
C SER A 59 1.50 -15.53 -2.15
N ALA A 60 0.83 -15.63 -3.30
CA ALA A 60 -0.19 -14.66 -3.70
C ALA A 60 -1.37 -14.62 -2.71
N LEU A 61 -1.89 -15.78 -2.31
CA LEU A 61 -2.99 -15.89 -1.34
C LEU A 61 -2.59 -15.35 0.05
N GLN A 62 -1.35 -15.60 0.48
CA GLN A 62 -0.82 -15.08 1.73
C GLN A 62 -0.78 -13.54 1.68
N ILE A 63 -0.18 -12.95 0.64
CA ILE A 63 -0.10 -11.50 0.47
C ILE A 63 -1.50 -10.86 0.51
N MET A 64 -2.47 -11.45 -0.20
CA MET A 64 -3.84 -10.92 -0.22
C MET A 64 -4.53 -11.05 1.16
N THR A 65 -4.30 -12.16 1.87
CA THR A 65 -4.87 -12.38 3.20
C THR A 65 -4.31 -11.40 4.21
N GLU A 66 -2.98 -11.24 4.24
CA GLU A 66 -2.31 -10.27 5.10
C GLU A 66 -2.77 -8.83 4.77
N ALA A 67 -2.89 -8.47 3.49
CA ALA A 67 -3.40 -7.15 3.12
C ALA A 67 -4.83 -6.89 3.64
N ALA A 68 -5.70 -7.91 3.62
CA ALA A 68 -7.06 -7.78 4.15
C ALA A 68 -7.06 -7.62 5.68
N LEU A 69 -6.24 -8.41 6.39
CA LEU A 69 -6.10 -8.33 7.85
C LEU A 69 -5.46 -7.01 8.28
N GLU A 70 -4.43 -6.55 7.57
CA GLU A 70 -3.78 -5.25 7.81
C GLU A 70 -4.77 -4.08 7.72
N LEU A 71 -5.68 -4.11 6.74
CA LEU A 71 -6.73 -3.10 6.61
C LEU A 71 -7.78 -3.20 7.74
N LEU A 72 -8.09 -4.42 8.19
CA LEU A 72 -9.00 -4.67 9.33
C LEU A 72 -8.41 -4.25 10.67
N ASP A 73 -7.11 -4.37 10.86
CA ASP A 73 -6.45 -4.21 12.17
C ASP A 73 -5.70 -2.87 12.32
N CYS A 74 -5.59 -2.07 11.26
CA CYS A 74 -4.88 -0.79 11.31
C CYS A 74 -5.69 0.33 11.96
N GLU A 75 -5.57 0.47 13.28
CA GLU A 75 -6.21 1.52 14.09
C GLU A 75 -5.94 2.94 13.54
N GLU A 76 -4.70 3.23 13.13
CA GLU A 76 -4.34 4.55 12.59
C GLU A 76 -5.06 4.85 11.28
N LEU A 77 -5.29 3.83 10.44
CA LEU A 77 -6.09 4.01 9.23
C LEU A 77 -7.53 4.34 9.63
N HIS A 78 -8.11 3.62 10.59
CA HIS A 78 -9.50 3.84 11.01
C HIS A 78 -9.70 5.23 11.61
N GLU A 79 -8.78 5.68 12.48
CA GLU A 79 -8.80 7.04 13.01
C GLU A 79 -8.70 8.10 11.89
N LEU A 80 -7.87 7.82 10.87
CA LEU A 80 -7.76 8.70 9.72
C LEU A 80 -9.04 8.73 8.88
N LEU A 81 -9.72 7.60 8.71
CA LEU A 81 -11.04 7.53 8.04
C LEU A 81 -12.09 8.32 8.83
N HIS A 82 -12.07 8.27 10.16
CA HIS A 82 -12.93 9.11 11.00
C HIS A 82 -12.63 10.60 10.80
N LEU A 83 -11.36 10.99 10.74
CA LEU A 83 -10.98 12.38 10.48
C LEU A 83 -11.44 12.86 9.09
N VAL A 84 -11.35 11.98 8.07
CA VAL A 84 -11.88 12.27 6.74
C VAL A 84 -13.40 12.46 6.78
N LEU A 85 -14.13 11.64 7.52
CA LEU A 85 -15.58 11.78 7.69
C LEU A 85 -15.94 13.10 8.38
N GLU A 86 -15.26 13.44 9.48
CA GLU A 86 -15.44 14.72 10.19
C GLU A 86 -15.19 15.91 9.26
N ALA A 87 -14.11 15.86 8.47
CA ALA A 87 -13.76 16.93 7.55
C ALA A 87 -14.76 17.05 6.38
N GLY A 88 -15.19 15.92 5.82
CA GLY A 88 -16.20 15.89 4.76
C GLY A 88 -17.55 16.42 5.24
N ASN A 89 -18.00 16.01 6.42
CA ASN A 89 -19.26 16.47 7.02
C ASN A 89 -19.28 17.97 7.27
N PHE A 90 -18.16 18.54 7.72
CA PHE A 90 -18.04 19.97 7.92
C PHE A 90 -18.10 20.74 6.59
N VAL A 91 -17.34 20.31 5.58
CA VAL A 91 -17.33 20.98 4.27
C VAL A 91 -18.70 20.92 3.57
N ASN A 92 -19.46 19.85 3.82
CA ASN A 92 -20.79 19.63 3.25
C ASN A 92 -21.94 20.08 4.19
N GLU A 93 -21.65 20.83 5.26
CA GLU A 93 -22.67 21.30 6.19
C GLU A 93 -23.79 22.07 5.45
N GLY A 94 -25.05 21.73 5.76
CA GLY A 94 -26.24 22.31 5.11
C GLY A 94 -26.57 21.74 3.71
N GLY A 95 -25.77 20.81 3.18
CA GLY A 95 -26.07 20.04 1.97
C GLY A 95 -26.57 18.63 2.25
N TYR A 96 -26.98 17.90 1.21
CA TYR A 96 -27.42 16.50 1.30
C TYR A 96 -26.32 15.56 1.84
N ALA A 97 -25.06 15.87 1.57
CA ALA A 97 -23.90 15.11 2.05
C ALA A 97 -23.35 15.61 3.41
N GLY A 98 -24.06 16.50 4.10
CA GLY A 98 -23.73 16.92 5.46
C GLY A 98 -24.23 15.91 6.50
N SER A 99 -23.50 15.75 7.60
CA SER A 99 -23.85 14.81 8.69
C SER A 99 -23.98 13.33 8.26
N ALA A 100 -23.20 12.90 7.27
CA ALA A 100 -23.12 11.51 6.86
C ALA A 100 -22.53 10.64 7.98
N LEU A 101 -22.95 9.36 8.03
CA LEU A 101 -22.42 8.36 8.97
C LEU A 101 -21.18 7.64 8.40
N GLY A 102 -20.95 7.75 7.09
CA GLY A 102 -19.84 7.12 6.39
C GLY A 102 -19.74 7.62 4.95
N PHE A 103 -18.75 7.11 4.22
CA PHE A 103 -18.52 7.40 2.81
C PHE A 103 -18.01 6.16 2.09
N ARG A 104 -18.21 6.08 0.77
CA ARG A 104 -17.70 4.98 -0.06
C ARG A 104 -16.20 5.10 -0.28
N LEU A 105 -15.47 3.98 -0.31
CA LEU A 105 -14.00 3.94 -0.46
C LEU A 105 -13.44 4.82 -1.59
N PRO A 106 -14.03 4.85 -2.81
CA PRO A 106 -13.50 5.68 -3.90
C PRO A 106 -13.51 7.19 -3.61
N SER A 107 -14.25 7.64 -2.58
CA SER A 107 -14.28 9.04 -2.15
C SER A 107 -12.92 9.50 -1.60
N LEU A 108 -12.11 8.59 -1.06
CA LEU A 108 -10.75 8.88 -0.59
C LEU A 108 -9.86 9.48 -1.70
N LEU A 109 -10.07 9.05 -2.94
CA LEU A 109 -9.29 9.52 -4.09
C LEU A 109 -9.69 10.93 -4.54
N LYS A 110 -10.82 11.47 -4.08
CA LYS A 110 -11.38 12.77 -4.47
C LYS A 110 -11.08 13.89 -3.48
N LEU A 111 -10.41 13.58 -2.36
CA LEU A 111 -10.10 14.58 -1.32
C LEU A 111 -9.23 15.73 -1.87
N ALA A 112 -8.34 15.44 -2.83
CA ALA A 112 -7.51 16.45 -3.46
C ALA A 112 -8.29 17.40 -4.39
N ASP A 113 -9.50 17.03 -4.82
CA ASP A 113 -10.30 17.83 -5.77
C ASP A 113 -10.99 19.02 -5.07
N THR A 114 -11.16 18.94 -3.74
CA THR A 114 -11.82 19.99 -2.96
C THR A 114 -10.80 21.03 -2.49
N LYS A 115 -10.69 22.15 -3.20
CA LYS A 115 -9.73 23.21 -2.89
C LYS A 115 -10.20 24.11 -1.73
N ALA A 116 -9.26 24.52 -0.89
CA ALA A 116 -9.49 25.51 0.16
C ALA A 116 -9.48 26.94 -0.42
N ASN A 117 -9.89 27.92 0.38
CA ASN A 117 -9.74 29.35 0.05
C ASN A 117 -8.27 29.83 0.02
N ARG A 118 -7.31 28.93 0.20
CA ARG A 118 -5.88 29.20 0.12
C ARG A 118 -5.30 28.51 -1.11
N PRO A 119 -4.52 29.23 -1.95
CA PRO A 119 -3.94 28.65 -3.14
C PRO A 119 -2.98 27.50 -2.78
N GLY A 120 -3.13 26.38 -3.50
CA GLY A 120 -2.30 25.20 -3.31
C GLY A 120 -2.62 24.38 -2.05
N VAL A 121 -3.75 24.61 -1.39
CA VAL A 121 -4.24 23.78 -0.27
C VAL A 121 -5.58 23.17 -0.66
N ASP A 122 -5.73 21.87 -0.46
CA ASP A 122 -6.98 21.14 -0.64
C ASP A 122 -7.41 20.42 0.65
N LEU A 123 -8.52 19.70 0.60
CA LEU A 123 -9.06 18.99 1.75
C LEU A 123 -8.09 17.90 2.25
N LEU A 124 -7.37 17.23 1.35
CA LEU A 124 -6.38 16.23 1.75
C LEU A 124 -5.22 16.85 2.54
N HIS A 125 -4.74 18.02 2.12
CA HIS A 125 -3.77 18.80 2.90
C HIS A 125 -4.29 19.16 4.29
N PHE A 126 -5.57 19.55 4.38
CA PHE A 126 -6.16 19.85 5.68
C PHE A 126 -6.21 18.60 6.57
N VAL A 127 -6.70 17.47 6.05
CA VAL A 127 -6.74 16.18 6.77
C VAL A 127 -5.35 15.77 7.23
N ALA A 128 -4.33 15.86 6.36
CA ALA A 128 -2.95 15.53 6.71
C ALA A 128 -2.39 16.43 7.82
N GLN A 129 -2.68 17.73 7.77
CA GLN A 129 -2.25 18.66 8.82
C GLN A 129 -2.95 18.38 10.14
N GLU A 130 -4.25 18.07 10.11
CA GLU A 130 -5.04 17.82 11.32
C GLU A 130 -4.70 16.46 11.94
N ALA A 131 -4.41 15.45 11.12
CA ALA A 131 -3.89 14.17 11.57
C ALA A 131 -2.57 14.36 12.33
N GLU A 132 -1.60 15.10 11.77
CA GLU A 132 -0.31 15.34 12.42
C GLU A 132 -0.43 16.10 13.76
N LYS A 133 -1.40 17.01 13.87
CA LYS A 133 -1.69 17.72 15.14
C LYS A 133 -2.38 16.83 16.17
N ARG A 134 -3.32 16.00 15.73
CA ARG A 134 -4.13 15.14 16.61
C ARG A 134 -3.29 13.99 17.15
N ASP A 135 -2.62 13.26 16.27
CA ASP A 135 -1.67 12.22 16.63
C ASP A 135 -0.65 12.00 15.50
N PRO A 136 0.65 12.33 15.71
CA PRO A 136 1.70 12.09 14.72
C PRO A 136 1.82 10.63 14.28
N ARG A 137 1.35 9.65 15.08
CA ARG A 137 1.36 8.23 14.73
C ARG A 137 0.52 7.92 13.49
N LEU A 138 -0.51 8.73 13.22
CA LEU A 138 -1.35 8.59 12.03
C LEU A 138 -0.56 8.70 10.72
N LEU A 139 0.57 9.42 10.72
CA LEU A 139 1.43 9.52 9.53
C LEU A 139 2.15 8.21 9.19
N PHE A 140 2.15 7.22 10.08
CA PHE A 140 2.84 5.96 9.90
C PHE A 140 1.93 4.83 9.41
N PHE A 141 0.61 5.06 9.28
CA PHE A 141 -0.34 4.03 8.81
C PHE A 141 0.10 3.33 7.52
N PRO A 142 0.67 4.01 6.48
CA PRO A 142 1.03 3.32 5.24
C PRO A 142 2.16 2.30 5.45
N ARG A 143 2.96 2.43 6.52
CA ARG A 143 3.99 1.45 6.88
C ARG A 143 3.43 0.22 7.58
N LYS A 144 2.23 0.32 8.17
CA LYS A 144 1.51 -0.81 8.75
C LYS A 144 0.72 -1.61 7.71
N LEU A 145 0.74 -1.18 6.46
CA LEU A 145 0.06 -1.82 5.33
C LEU A 145 1.05 -2.33 4.26
N PRO A 146 2.12 -3.09 4.62
CA PRO A 146 3.14 -3.51 3.66
C PRO A 146 2.61 -4.41 2.54
N HIS A 147 1.53 -5.17 2.77
CA HIS A 147 0.98 -6.10 1.78
C HIS A 147 -0.07 -5.46 0.86
N VAL A 148 -0.65 -4.32 1.24
CA VAL A 148 -1.67 -3.62 0.44
C VAL A 148 -1.15 -3.24 -0.96
N GLY A 149 0.07 -2.71 -1.05
CA GLY A 149 0.68 -2.34 -2.33
C GLY A 149 0.91 -3.54 -3.27
N PRO A 150 1.56 -4.63 -2.81
CA PRO A 150 1.68 -5.87 -3.56
C PRO A 150 0.32 -6.50 -3.94
N ALA A 151 -0.64 -6.56 -3.01
CA ALA A 151 -1.95 -7.15 -3.23
C ALA A 151 -2.76 -6.41 -4.32
N SER A 152 -2.55 -5.11 -4.47
CA SER A 152 -3.21 -4.27 -5.50
C SER A 152 -2.88 -4.68 -6.95
N ARG A 153 -1.86 -5.51 -7.13
CA ARG A 153 -1.34 -5.98 -8.43
C ARG A 153 -1.62 -7.45 -8.71
N ILE A 154 -2.24 -8.18 -7.77
CA ILE A 154 -2.55 -9.60 -7.92
C ILE A 154 -3.89 -9.78 -8.62
N PHE A 155 -3.96 -10.67 -9.60
CA PHE A 155 -5.19 -11.02 -10.31
C PHE A 155 -5.87 -12.21 -9.63
N GLY A 156 -6.75 -11.95 -8.66
CA GLY A 156 -7.40 -13.01 -7.86
C GLY A 156 -8.12 -14.09 -8.69
N LEU A 157 -8.76 -13.70 -9.80
CA LEU A 157 -9.42 -14.67 -10.70
C LEU A 157 -8.43 -15.64 -11.36
N GLU A 158 -7.23 -15.17 -11.73
CA GLU A 158 -6.19 -16.00 -12.32
C GLU A 158 -5.61 -16.98 -11.29
N VAL A 159 -5.43 -16.54 -10.05
CA VAL A 159 -4.97 -17.39 -8.93
C VAL A 159 -5.94 -18.56 -8.72
N VAL A 160 -7.25 -18.29 -8.69
CA VAL A 160 -8.27 -19.33 -8.52
C VAL A 160 -8.31 -20.27 -9.73
N ALA A 161 -8.25 -19.73 -10.96
CA ALA A 161 -8.25 -20.54 -12.17
C ALA A 161 -7.03 -21.46 -12.27
N GLU A 162 -5.83 -20.97 -11.92
CA GLU A 162 -4.62 -21.79 -11.93
C GLU A 162 -4.65 -22.87 -10.84
N LEU A 163 -5.15 -22.56 -9.63
CA LEU A 163 -5.33 -23.56 -8.57
C LEU A 163 -6.28 -24.69 -9.01
N GLN A 164 -7.38 -24.34 -9.68
CA GLN A 164 -8.32 -25.31 -10.25
C GLN A 164 -7.65 -26.16 -11.33
N SER A 165 -6.90 -25.53 -12.24
CA SER A 165 -6.15 -26.21 -13.31
C SER A 165 -5.12 -27.20 -12.74
N LEU A 166 -4.33 -26.80 -11.74
CA LEU A 166 -3.37 -27.68 -11.08
C LEU A 166 -4.06 -28.87 -10.40
N GLY A 167 -5.17 -28.62 -9.71
CA GLY A 167 -5.98 -29.69 -9.11
C GLY A 167 -6.49 -30.69 -10.14
N GLN A 168 -6.98 -30.21 -11.28
CA GLN A 168 -7.45 -31.05 -12.38
C GLN A 168 -6.32 -31.88 -13.00
N ARG A 169 -5.14 -31.28 -13.23
CA ARG A 169 -3.95 -32.00 -13.75
C ARG A 169 -3.49 -33.12 -12.81
N VAL A 170 -3.57 -32.92 -11.49
CA VAL A 170 -3.24 -33.96 -10.51
C VAL A 170 -4.25 -35.11 -10.56
N LEU A 171 -5.55 -34.82 -10.69
CA LEU A 171 -6.59 -35.84 -10.84
C LEU A 171 -6.37 -36.66 -12.13
N GLU A 172 -6.17 -36.00 -13.26
CA GLU A 172 -5.89 -36.67 -14.53
C GLU A 172 -4.61 -37.51 -14.46
N ALA A 173 -3.59 -37.04 -13.74
CA ALA A 173 -2.34 -37.79 -13.55
C ALA A 173 -2.52 -39.08 -12.74
N GLN A 174 -3.56 -39.20 -11.93
CA GLN A 174 -3.90 -40.44 -11.22
C GLN A 174 -4.49 -41.49 -12.19
N GLU A 175 -5.15 -41.05 -13.25
CA GLU A 175 -5.76 -41.93 -14.25
C GLU A 175 -4.70 -42.60 -15.14
N GLY A 176 -4.79 -43.92 -15.30
CA GLY A 176 -3.93 -44.68 -16.23
C GLY A 176 -2.51 -44.98 -15.73
N LEU A 177 -2.12 -44.60 -14.51
CA LEU A 177 -0.77 -44.90 -13.97
C LEU A 177 -0.47 -46.39 -13.85
N GLU A 178 -1.49 -47.21 -13.57
CA GLU A 178 -1.34 -48.66 -13.52
C GLU A 178 -1.02 -49.24 -14.89
N ALA A 179 -1.72 -48.80 -15.94
CA ALA A 179 -1.47 -49.22 -17.31
C ALA A 179 -0.07 -48.82 -17.81
N LEU A 180 0.50 -47.73 -17.27
CA LEU A 180 1.84 -47.26 -17.62
C LEU A 180 2.96 -47.88 -16.77
N GLY A 181 2.63 -48.65 -15.72
CA GLY A 181 3.61 -49.17 -14.77
C GLY A 181 4.34 -48.07 -13.98
N LEU A 182 3.74 -46.89 -13.85
CA LEU A 182 4.34 -45.71 -13.21
C LEU A 182 3.80 -45.42 -11.80
N LYS A 183 2.83 -46.21 -11.33
CA LYS A 183 2.15 -45.99 -10.05
C LYS A 183 3.13 -45.78 -8.88
N SER A 184 4.10 -46.68 -8.69
CA SER A 184 5.06 -46.57 -7.57
C SER A 184 5.98 -45.35 -7.67
N GLN A 185 6.34 -44.92 -8.88
CA GLN A 185 7.22 -43.77 -9.10
C GLN A 185 6.50 -42.42 -8.89
N MET A 186 5.21 -42.37 -9.21
CA MET A 186 4.39 -41.16 -9.13
C MET A 186 3.66 -41.02 -7.79
N GLU A 187 3.44 -42.12 -7.06
CA GLU A 187 2.70 -42.11 -5.80
C GLU A 187 3.23 -41.12 -4.73
N PRO A 188 4.55 -41.03 -4.47
CA PRO A 188 5.07 -40.05 -3.50
C PRO A 188 4.76 -38.60 -3.91
N PHE A 189 4.91 -38.30 -5.20
CA PHE A 189 4.57 -36.99 -5.76
C PHE A 189 3.08 -36.69 -5.61
N LEU A 190 2.20 -37.61 -6.02
CA LEU A 190 0.75 -37.40 -5.99
C LEU A 190 0.23 -37.19 -4.55
N ARG A 191 0.74 -37.96 -3.58
CA ARG A 191 0.37 -37.78 -2.17
C ARG A 191 0.77 -36.40 -1.64
N ALA A 192 1.99 -35.96 -1.93
CA ALA A 192 2.47 -34.63 -1.53
C ALA A 192 1.68 -33.53 -2.25
N ALA A 193 1.42 -33.69 -3.55
CA ALA A 193 0.64 -32.75 -4.35
C ALA A 193 -0.80 -32.57 -3.83
N GLU A 194 -1.45 -33.67 -3.45
CA GLU A 194 -2.81 -33.64 -2.89
C GLU A 194 -2.84 -32.95 -1.52
N ALA A 195 -1.86 -33.23 -0.65
CA ALA A 195 -1.75 -32.59 0.66
C ALA A 195 -1.53 -31.07 0.53
N GLU A 196 -0.60 -30.65 -0.33
CA GLU A 196 -0.32 -29.22 -0.56
C GLU A 196 -1.50 -28.51 -1.25
N LEU A 197 -2.19 -29.15 -2.22
CA LEU A 197 -3.42 -28.59 -2.80
C LEU A 197 -4.49 -28.36 -1.74
N SER A 198 -4.65 -29.30 -0.80
CA SER A 198 -5.59 -29.13 0.31
C SER A 198 -5.19 -27.95 1.21
N ALA A 199 -3.89 -27.77 1.48
CA ALA A 199 -3.40 -26.65 2.27
C ALA A 199 -3.64 -25.30 1.58
N VAL A 200 -3.32 -25.18 0.28
CA VAL A 200 -3.53 -23.95 -0.50
C VAL A 200 -5.02 -23.62 -0.66
N ARG A 201 -5.89 -24.63 -0.78
CA ARG A 201 -7.35 -24.42 -0.74
C ARG A 201 -7.81 -23.86 0.61
N ALA A 202 -7.27 -24.36 1.72
CA ALA A 202 -7.57 -23.80 3.04
C ALA A 202 -7.08 -22.34 3.17
N SER A 203 -5.94 -21.98 2.56
CA SER A 203 -5.48 -20.59 2.46
C SER A 203 -6.43 -19.71 1.64
N LEU A 204 -6.98 -20.23 0.53
CA LEU A 204 -8.00 -19.54 -0.25
C LEU A 204 -9.29 -19.31 0.56
N ASP A 205 -9.73 -20.30 1.34
CA ASP A 205 -10.87 -20.14 2.23
C ASP A 205 -10.60 -19.09 3.32
N SER A 206 -9.37 -19.01 3.82
CA SER A 206 -8.94 -17.97 4.76
C SER A 206 -9.00 -16.59 4.14
N LEU A 207 -8.50 -16.44 2.91
CA LEU A 207 -8.61 -15.20 2.14
C LEU A 207 -10.07 -14.78 1.95
N ASN A 208 -10.95 -15.73 1.59
CA ASN A 208 -12.37 -15.45 1.39
C ASN A 208 -13.03 -14.96 2.69
N ARG A 209 -12.71 -15.57 3.85
CA ARG A 209 -13.19 -15.10 5.15
C ARG A 209 -12.69 -13.70 5.51
N ALA A 210 -11.40 -13.43 5.33
CA ALA A 210 -10.83 -12.11 5.58
C ALA A 210 -11.43 -11.04 4.65
N THR A 211 -11.64 -11.39 3.38
CA THR A 211 -12.28 -10.52 2.37
C THR A 211 -13.73 -10.21 2.74
N ALA A 212 -14.49 -11.20 3.19
CA ALA A 212 -15.86 -11.00 3.64
C ALA A 212 -15.93 -10.10 4.89
N ALA A 213 -15.08 -10.36 5.89
CA ALA A 213 -14.99 -9.51 7.07
C ALA A 213 -14.61 -8.07 6.73
N LEU A 214 -13.71 -7.87 5.75
CA LEU A 214 -13.32 -6.53 5.27
C LEU A 214 -14.46 -5.84 4.50
N CYS A 215 -15.22 -6.60 3.70
CA CYS A 215 -16.42 -6.10 3.02
C CYS A 215 -17.45 -5.58 4.02
N ASP A 216 -17.73 -6.37 5.05
CA ASP A 216 -18.64 -6.01 6.14
C ASP A 216 -18.12 -4.78 6.91
N PHE A 217 -16.82 -4.76 7.23
CA PHE A 217 -16.19 -3.65 7.94
C PHE A 217 -16.30 -2.31 7.19
N PHE A 218 -16.13 -2.33 5.87
CA PHE A 218 -16.27 -1.13 5.04
C PHE A 218 -17.72 -0.84 4.61
N CYS A 219 -18.69 -1.65 5.06
CA CYS A 219 -20.10 -1.52 4.69
C CYS A 219 -20.31 -1.51 3.16
N GLU A 220 -19.53 -2.31 2.43
CA GLU A 220 -19.64 -2.50 0.99
C GLU A 220 -20.57 -3.68 0.66
N GLU A 221 -21.12 -3.72 -0.55
CA GLU A 221 -21.98 -4.82 -1.00
C GLU A 221 -21.11 -5.99 -1.47
N PRO A 222 -21.35 -7.24 -1.00
CA PRO A 222 -20.54 -8.40 -1.36
C PRO A 222 -20.42 -8.64 -2.87
N GLU A 223 -21.46 -8.33 -3.64
CA GLU A 223 -21.48 -8.50 -5.10
C GLU A 223 -20.54 -7.53 -5.83
N ASN A 224 -20.26 -6.38 -5.22
CA ASN A 224 -19.49 -5.30 -5.81
C ASN A 224 -18.11 -5.13 -5.17
N PHE A 225 -17.85 -5.82 -4.05
CA PHE A 225 -16.60 -5.69 -3.33
C PHE A 225 -15.45 -6.42 -4.02
N CYS A 226 -14.35 -5.70 -4.22
CA CYS A 226 -13.13 -6.24 -4.79
C CYS A 226 -11.94 -5.85 -3.92
N LEU A 227 -11.35 -6.83 -3.22
CA LEU A 227 -10.19 -6.61 -2.35
C LEU A 227 -9.03 -5.92 -3.08
N VAL A 228 -8.75 -6.32 -4.33
CA VAL A 228 -7.66 -5.76 -5.14
C VAL A 228 -7.89 -4.27 -5.38
N GLU A 229 -9.13 -3.87 -5.69
CA GLU A 229 -9.47 -2.48 -5.92
C GLU A 229 -9.43 -1.66 -4.62
N SER A 230 -9.94 -2.22 -3.52
CA SER A 230 -9.79 -1.61 -2.19
C SER A 230 -8.31 -1.37 -1.84
N CYS A 231 -7.45 -2.36 -2.12
CA CYS A 231 -6.00 -2.21 -1.92
C CYS A 231 -5.41 -1.08 -2.79
N ARG A 232 -5.84 -0.95 -4.06
CA ARG A 232 -5.42 0.17 -4.92
C ARG A 232 -5.84 1.52 -4.37
N ILE A 233 -7.07 1.63 -3.87
CA ILE A 233 -7.60 2.85 -3.27
C ILE A 233 -6.76 3.24 -2.05
N PHE A 234 -6.51 2.31 -1.13
CA PHE A 234 -5.74 2.60 0.08
C PHE A 234 -4.26 2.89 -0.20
N GLN A 235 -3.65 2.19 -1.16
CA GLN A 235 -2.30 2.50 -1.61
C GLN A 235 -2.21 3.93 -2.15
N ALA A 236 -3.08 4.29 -3.10
CA ALA A 236 -3.09 5.62 -3.71
C ALA A 236 -3.43 6.73 -2.70
N PHE A 237 -4.36 6.45 -1.77
CA PHE A 237 -4.68 7.36 -0.68
C PHE A 237 -3.47 7.59 0.22
N GLY A 238 -2.78 6.53 0.66
CA GLY A 238 -1.58 6.62 1.49
C GLY A 238 -0.45 7.42 0.84
N GLU A 239 -0.18 7.17 -0.44
CA GLU A 239 0.83 7.92 -1.20
C GLU A 239 0.49 9.42 -1.27
N ARG A 240 -0.75 9.76 -1.61
CA ARG A 240 -1.20 11.16 -1.71
C ARG A 240 -1.23 11.85 -0.34
N PHE A 241 -1.64 11.13 0.71
CA PHE A 241 -1.70 11.64 2.07
C PHE A 241 -0.30 12.00 2.59
N LEU A 242 0.69 11.12 2.39
CA LEU A 242 2.07 11.40 2.78
C LEU A 242 2.68 12.55 1.98
N LEU A 243 2.36 12.64 0.68
CA LEU A 243 2.78 13.77 -0.14
C LEU A 243 2.20 15.09 0.40
N ALA A 244 0.90 15.12 0.69
CA ALA A 244 0.24 16.30 1.26
C ALA A 244 0.84 16.70 2.63
N ALA A 245 1.18 15.73 3.48
CA ALA A 245 1.87 15.97 4.75
C ALA A 245 3.27 16.58 4.53
N GLN A 246 4.02 16.09 3.55
CA GLN A 246 5.33 16.64 3.18
C GLN A 246 5.21 18.07 2.65
N GLU A 247 4.26 18.33 1.76
CA GLU A 247 3.97 19.65 1.19
C GLU A 247 3.56 20.65 2.29
N ASN A 248 2.77 20.21 3.27
CA ASN A 248 2.42 21.01 4.45
C ASN A 248 3.66 21.40 5.26
N ARG A 249 4.53 20.44 5.61
CA ARG A 249 5.77 20.72 6.34
C ARG A 249 6.66 21.73 5.60
N ALA A 250 6.83 21.55 4.29
CA ALA A 250 7.60 22.46 3.46
C ALA A 250 6.99 23.87 3.45
N ARG A 251 5.66 23.97 3.35
CA ARG A 251 4.92 25.23 3.40
C ARG A 251 5.09 25.94 4.74
N GLU A 252 4.98 25.22 5.86
CA GLU A 252 5.19 25.79 7.18
C GLU A 252 6.61 26.33 7.38
N VAL A 253 7.64 25.61 6.90
CA VAL A 253 9.03 26.08 6.94
C VAL A 253 9.20 27.36 6.11
N ALA A 254 8.65 27.40 4.90
CA ALA A 254 8.71 28.57 4.03
C ALA A 254 8.00 29.79 4.65
N GLU A 255 6.83 29.59 5.27
CA GLU A 255 6.12 30.65 5.99
C GLU A 255 6.91 31.17 7.20
N ARG A 256 7.51 30.27 8.01
CA ARG A 256 8.38 30.66 9.13
C ARG A 256 9.56 31.50 8.67
N GLN A 257 10.24 31.08 7.60
CA GLN A 257 11.36 31.84 7.02
C GLN A 257 10.91 33.22 6.49
N ARG A 258 9.75 33.29 5.83
CA ARG A 258 9.21 34.58 5.33
C ARG A 258 8.89 35.54 6.48
N ARG A 259 8.27 35.04 7.57
CA ARG A 259 7.97 35.85 8.77
C ARG A 259 9.26 36.36 9.42
N GLN A 260 10.26 35.51 9.61
CA GLN A 260 11.56 35.90 10.16
C GLN A 260 12.25 36.99 9.30
N ARG A 261 12.24 36.85 7.96
CA ARG A 261 12.80 37.87 7.05
C ARG A 261 12.06 39.20 7.16
N GLN A 262 10.73 39.18 7.26
CA GLN A 262 9.93 40.38 7.42
C GLN A 262 10.19 41.08 8.76
N GLU A 263 10.31 40.32 9.85
CA GLU A 263 10.65 40.83 11.17
C GLU A 263 12.05 41.47 11.20
N GLN A 264 13.05 40.78 10.64
CA GLN A 264 14.40 41.35 10.51
C GLN A 264 14.42 42.62 9.66
N ALA A 265 13.69 42.66 8.55
CA ALA A 265 13.55 43.86 7.73
C ALA A 265 12.87 45.01 8.50
N ARG A 266 11.83 44.72 9.28
CA ARG A 266 11.12 45.70 10.12
C ARG A 266 12.03 46.23 11.24
N GLN A 267 12.79 45.36 11.90
CA GLN A 267 13.78 45.76 12.91
C GLN A 267 14.89 46.63 12.31
N LYS A 268 15.42 46.26 11.14
CA LYS A 268 16.41 47.09 10.41
C LYS A 268 15.84 48.48 10.06
N LYS A 269 14.58 48.57 9.61
CA LYS A 269 13.89 49.85 9.36
C LYS A 269 13.73 50.68 10.64
N LYS A 270 13.31 50.07 11.77
CA LYS A 270 13.21 50.76 13.07
C LYS A 270 14.55 51.31 13.56
N ARG A 271 15.64 50.53 13.42
CA ARG A 271 16.99 51.00 13.78
C ARG A 271 17.44 52.17 12.92
N ARG A 272 17.12 52.16 11.61
CA ARG A 272 17.40 53.28 10.70
C ARG A 272 16.59 54.53 11.07
N SER A 273 15.29 54.41 11.37
CA SER A 273 14.45 55.57 11.72
C SER A 273 14.85 56.22 13.04
N ILE A 274 15.27 55.43 14.05
CA ILE A 274 15.78 55.97 15.32
C ILE A 274 17.07 56.77 15.07
N ALA A 275 18.00 56.25 14.25
CA ALA A 275 19.23 56.97 13.90
C ALA A 275 18.97 58.28 13.11
N THR A 276 17.91 58.35 12.30
CA THR A 276 17.56 59.56 11.53
C THR A 276 16.88 60.63 12.39
N CYS A 277 16.04 60.26 13.37
CA CYS A 277 15.42 61.23 14.27
C CYS A 277 16.41 61.86 15.26
N SER A 278 17.46 61.13 15.67
CA SER A 278 18.52 61.66 16.54
C SER A 278 19.46 62.66 15.83
N ALA A 279 19.43 62.74 14.49
CA ALA A 279 20.30 63.64 13.71
C ALA A 279 19.66 65.02 13.43
N GLN A 280 18.40 65.24 13.82
CA GLN A 280 17.64 66.47 13.57
C GLN A 280 17.22 67.20 14.84
N ASP A 281 17.91 66.98 15.96
CA ASP A 281 17.73 67.81 17.16
C ASP A 281 18.74 68.98 17.13
N PRO A 282 18.34 70.23 16.86
CA PRO A 282 19.27 71.37 16.78
C PRO A 282 19.70 71.90 18.16
N GLY A 283 19.36 71.19 19.25
CA GLY A 283 19.60 71.62 20.63
C GLY A 283 20.68 70.85 21.40
N LEU A 284 21.31 69.82 20.82
CA LEU A 284 22.39 69.07 21.47
C LEU A 284 23.71 69.34 20.75
N GLN A 285 24.23 70.56 20.93
CA GLN A 285 25.65 70.82 20.76
C GLN A 285 26.39 70.31 21.99
N ASP A 286 27.44 69.53 21.73
CA ASP A 286 28.55 69.19 22.61
C ASP A 286 28.23 68.54 23.96
N VAL A 287 28.18 67.19 23.99
CA VAL A 287 29.04 66.39 24.88
C VAL A 287 29.28 64.99 24.27
N GLU A 288 30.54 64.70 23.95
CA GLU A 288 31.17 63.37 23.76
C GLU A 288 30.58 62.37 22.74
N LEU A 289 31.13 62.42 21.52
CA LEU A 289 31.24 61.23 20.65
C LEU A 289 32.69 60.73 20.52
N ASP A 290 33.58 61.12 21.44
CA ASP A 290 35.04 60.87 21.31
C ASP A 290 35.69 60.12 22.51
N LEU A 291 34.90 59.36 23.30
CA LEU A 291 35.43 58.64 24.48
C LEU A 291 35.16 57.12 24.51
N LEU A 292 35.28 56.40 23.38
CA LEU A 292 35.44 54.93 23.42
C LEU A 292 36.46 54.35 22.42
N PHE A 293 37.22 55.20 21.72
CA PHE A 293 38.32 54.75 20.87
C PHE A 293 39.53 55.68 21.01
N LEU A 294 40.36 55.47 22.04
CA LEU A 294 41.84 55.56 22.06
C LEU A 294 42.38 55.97 23.45
N GLY A 295 43.25 55.12 24.04
CA GLY A 295 44.02 55.40 25.26
C GLY A 295 44.44 54.13 26.02
N ALA A 296 45.18 53.19 25.43
CA ALA A 296 46.66 53.11 25.41
C ALA A 296 47.23 52.06 26.44
N PRO A 297 48.47 51.54 26.26
CA PRO A 297 48.91 50.16 26.61
C PRO A 297 49.70 50.04 27.94
N PRO A 298 50.39 48.90 28.20
CA PRO A 298 51.86 49.01 28.16
C PRO A 298 52.63 47.86 27.49
N SER A 299 53.60 48.27 26.67
CA SER A 299 54.97 47.77 26.50
C SER A 299 55.34 46.32 26.86
N GLY A 300 55.90 45.60 25.87
CA GLY A 300 56.60 44.33 26.09
C GLY A 300 57.41 43.79 24.90
N ARG A 301 58.45 44.53 24.47
CA ARG A 301 59.69 44.07 23.77
C ARG A 301 59.61 43.50 22.33
N ARG A 302 60.35 44.23 21.46
CA ARG A 302 61.37 43.83 20.45
C ARG A 302 60.93 42.83 19.35
N SER A 303 61.32 42.92 18.09
CA SER A 303 62.01 43.85 17.20
C SER A 303 62.14 43.07 15.87
N ARG A 304 61.80 43.69 14.72
CA ARG A 304 62.36 43.46 13.35
C ARG A 304 62.38 42.01 12.78
N ALA A 305 62.12 41.70 11.51
CA ALA A 305 62.12 42.46 10.26
C ALA A 305 61.41 41.64 9.15
N LEU A 306 60.69 42.34 8.25
CA LEU A 306 60.90 42.47 6.78
C LEU A 306 60.41 41.35 5.82
N ARG A 307 59.49 41.80 4.94
CA ARG A 307 59.30 41.50 3.50
C ARG A 307 59.31 40.03 3.03
N GLY A 308 58.22 39.60 2.41
CA GLY A 308 58.17 39.44 0.94
C GLY A 308 57.26 38.27 0.52
N PRO A 309 56.88 38.15 -0.78
CA PRO A 309 55.50 37.83 -1.20
C PRO A 309 55.25 36.39 -1.71
N HIS A 310 53.98 36.05 -1.95
CA HIS A 310 53.41 34.85 -2.65
C HIS A 310 54.08 34.54 -4.03
N PRO A 311 53.79 33.46 -4.82
CA PRO A 311 52.79 32.33 -4.77
C PRO A 311 53.42 30.95 -5.22
N PRO A 312 52.83 30.06 -6.08
CA PRO A 312 51.63 29.18 -5.99
C PRO A 312 51.90 27.64 -6.18
N PHE A 313 50.82 26.82 -6.06
CA PHE A 313 50.52 25.52 -6.74
C PHE A 313 51.56 24.37 -6.79
N ASP A 314 51.21 23.19 -6.25
CA ASP A 314 50.94 21.94 -7.02
C ASP A 314 50.72 20.70 -6.10
N THR A 315 49.76 19.86 -6.48
CA THR A 315 49.46 18.48 -6.01
C THR A 315 50.49 17.46 -6.57
N PRO A 316 50.47 16.10 -6.36
CA PRO A 316 49.52 15.21 -5.67
C PRO A 316 50.16 14.03 -4.86
N GLN A 317 49.29 13.11 -4.38
CA GLN A 317 49.49 11.66 -4.11
C GLN A 317 50.37 11.18 -2.93
N GLY A 318 49.76 10.33 -2.09
CA GLY A 318 50.48 9.17 -1.56
C GLY A 318 50.09 8.64 -0.19
N ARG A 319 49.20 7.64 -0.20
CA ARG A 319 49.27 6.38 0.58
C ARG A 319 48.92 6.34 2.09
N GLU A 320 47.97 5.42 2.31
CA GLU A 320 47.90 4.38 3.36
C GLU A 320 47.22 4.67 4.71
N ARG A 321 45.95 4.24 4.75
CA ARG A 321 45.33 3.17 5.57
C ARG A 321 45.57 3.08 7.10
N PRO A 322 44.57 2.52 7.81
CA PRO A 322 44.31 2.78 9.23
C PRO A 322 44.84 1.66 10.14
N LEU A 323 45.00 1.97 11.43
CA LEU A 323 45.12 0.94 12.46
C LEU A 323 44.32 1.29 13.73
N PRO A 324 43.97 0.26 14.52
CA PRO A 324 42.77 0.22 15.34
C PRO A 324 43.07 0.33 16.84
N LEU A 325 42.06 0.62 17.65
CA LEU A 325 42.11 0.41 19.09
C LEU A 325 41.03 -0.58 19.50
N SER A 326 41.48 -1.82 19.71
CA SER A 326 40.82 -2.79 20.60
C SER A 326 41.18 -2.47 22.05
N ARG A 327 40.20 -2.54 22.95
CA ARG A 327 40.43 -3.18 24.25
C ARG A 327 39.14 -3.72 24.88
N ARG A 328 39.20 -5.04 25.10
CA ARG A 328 38.27 -5.91 25.81
C ARG A 328 38.30 -5.65 27.32
N HIS A 329 37.15 -5.76 27.98
CA HIS A 329 36.90 -6.30 29.34
C HIS A 329 35.37 -6.51 29.40
N THR A 330 34.73 -7.52 29.99
CA THR A 330 35.04 -8.71 30.78
C THR A 330 33.69 -9.46 30.88
N LEU A 331 33.70 -10.78 30.73
CA LEU A 331 32.54 -11.65 30.86
C LEU A 331 32.08 -11.74 32.32
N ALA A 332 30.80 -11.55 32.58
CA ALA A 332 30.13 -11.99 33.81
C ALA A 332 28.95 -12.87 33.41
N ALA A 333 28.97 -14.10 33.91
CA ALA A 333 28.01 -15.16 33.66
C ALA A 333 26.69 -14.89 34.38
N LEU A 334 25.57 -15.03 33.67
CA LEU A 334 24.23 -15.10 34.23
C LEU A 334 23.68 -16.52 34.00
N ALA A 335 23.09 -17.08 35.06
CA ALA A 335 22.59 -18.45 35.14
C ALA A 335 21.34 -18.69 34.25
N PRO A 336 21.05 -19.94 33.85
CA PRO A 336 19.90 -20.26 33.01
C PRO A 336 18.58 -20.25 33.80
N CYS A 337 17.54 -19.62 33.25
CA CYS A 337 16.16 -19.73 33.73
C CYS A 337 15.54 -21.10 33.36
N PRO A 338 14.63 -21.65 34.18
CA PRO A 338 14.02 -22.95 33.95
C PRO A 338 12.89 -22.92 32.90
N GLU A 339 12.77 -24.02 32.17
CA GLU A 339 11.79 -24.32 31.11
C GLU A 339 10.39 -24.61 31.70
N PRO A 340 9.28 -24.22 31.04
CA PRO A 340 7.92 -24.58 31.47
C PRO A 340 7.51 -25.99 31.01
N ALA A 341 6.79 -26.70 31.88
CA ALA A 341 6.32 -28.09 31.69
C ALA A 341 5.23 -28.26 30.60
N PRO A 342 5.10 -29.46 30.00
CA PRO A 342 4.07 -29.75 28.99
C PRO A 342 2.68 -30.05 29.61
N PRO A 343 1.57 -29.77 28.90
CA PRO A 343 0.21 -30.11 29.33
C PRO A 343 -0.15 -31.59 29.08
N PRO A 344 -1.20 -32.12 29.73
CA PRO A 344 -1.52 -33.56 29.75
C PRO A 344 -2.25 -34.04 28.49
N GLU A 345 -2.06 -35.33 28.19
CA GLU A 345 -2.75 -36.07 27.13
C GLU A 345 -4.19 -36.44 27.53
N ASP A 346 -5.17 -36.05 26.72
CA ASP A 346 -6.53 -36.61 26.76
C ASP A 346 -6.76 -37.53 25.57
N SER A 347 -7.06 -38.78 25.89
CA SER A 347 -7.40 -39.86 24.96
C SER A 347 -8.90 -39.82 24.62
N SER A 348 -9.24 -39.61 23.35
CA SER A 348 -10.55 -39.99 22.81
C SER A 348 -10.40 -40.50 21.38
N ALA A 349 -10.56 -41.81 21.22
CA ALA A 349 -10.45 -42.52 19.95
C ALA A 349 -11.71 -42.32 19.10
N ALA A 350 -11.60 -41.60 17.99
CA ALA A 350 -12.59 -41.59 16.92
C ALA A 350 -12.17 -42.57 15.81
N VAL A 351 -13.07 -43.53 15.53
CA VAL A 351 -12.90 -44.60 14.53
C VAL A 351 -12.75 -44.01 13.12
N LEU A 352 -11.67 -44.37 12.42
CA LEU A 352 -11.37 -43.94 11.05
C LEU A 352 -12.09 -44.81 10.00
N PRO A 353 -12.78 -44.23 9.00
CA PRO A 353 -13.48 -45.00 7.96
C PRO A 353 -12.51 -45.57 6.91
N SER A 354 -12.89 -46.71 6.32
CA SER A 354 -12.07 -47.52 5.40
C SER A 354 -11.77 -46.83 4.05
N LYS A 355 -10.65 -47.23 3.41
CA LYS A 355 -10.09 -46.62 2.19
C LYS A 355 -11.06 -46.56 0.99
N ALA A 356 -12.02 -47.49 0.89
CA ALA A 356 -12.96 -47.54 -0.23
C ALA A 356 -14.14 -46.56 -0.08
N GLN A 357 -14.54 -46.21 1.15
CA GLN A 357 -15.58 -45.21 1.41
C GLN A 357 -15.06 -43.78 1.26
N ARG A 358 -13.76 -43.54 1.50
CA ARG A 358 -13.13 -42.23 1.29
C ARG A 358 -13.11 -41.83 -0.19
N ALA A 359 -12.80 -42.76 -1.09
CA ALA A 359 -12.72 -42.47 -2.53
C ALA A 359 -14.07 -42.12 -3.18
N ARG A 360 -15.19 -42.69 -2.71
CA ARG A 360 -16.54 -42.39 -3.23
C ARG A 360 -17.14 -41.10 -2.67
N LEU A 361 -16.82 -40.74 -1.42
CA LEU A 361 -17.21 -39.45 -0.83
C LEU A 361 -16.42 -38.26 -1.43
N PHE A 362 -15.19 -38.52 -1.92
CA PHE A 362 -14.29 -37.51 -2.49
C PHE A 362 -14.77 -36.92 -3.82
N GLY A 363 -15.23 -37.77 -4.75
CA GLY A 363 -15.73 -37.33 -6.06
C GLY A 363 -17.07 -36.57 -6.00
N GLN A 364 -17.85 -36.74 -4.92
CA GLN A 364 -19.12 -36.02 -4.71
C GLN A 364 -18.93 -34.69 -3.94
N SER A 365 -17.94 -34.61 -3.04
CA SER A 365 -17.59 -33.39 -2.31
C SER A 365 -17.00 -32.30 -3.22
N LEU A 366 -16.20 -32.67 -4.22
CA LEU A 366 -15.64 -31.73 -5.19
C LEU A 366 -16.70 -31.05 -6.07
N LYS A 367 -17.81 -31.73 -6.39
CA LYS A 367 -18.93 -31.17 -7.18
C LYS A 367 -19.86 -30.26 -6.36
N ALA A 368 -19.98 -30.48 -5.05
CA ALA A 368 -20.83 -29.69 -4.16
C ALA A 368 -20.16 -28.38 -3.68
N LEU A 369 -18.83 -28.29 -3.75
CA LEU A 369 -18.06 -27.09 -3.38
C LEU A 369 -17.95 -26.04 -4.50
N LEU A 370 -18.48 -26.34 -5.69
CA LEU A 370 -18.52 -25.46 -6.86
C LEU A 370 -19.81 -24.61 -6.95
N SER A 371 -20.72 -24.73 -5.98
CA SER A 371 -22.00 -24.00 -5.96
C SER A 371 -22.05 -22.92 -4.88
N PRO A 372 -22.59 -21.72 -5.17
CA PRO A 372 -22.63 -20.60 -4.22
C PRO A 372 -23.68 -20.81 -3.11
N PRO A 373 -23.44 -20.30 -1.88
CA PRO A 373 -24.35 -20.46 -0.74
C PRO A 373 -25.51 -19.44 -0.75
N PRO A 374 -26.66 -19.75 -0.09
CA PRO A 374 -27.81 -18.85 -0.01
C PRO A 374 -27.68 -17.81 1.11
N ALA A 375 -28.22 -16.61 0.86
CA ALA A 375 -28.19 -15.44 1.74
C ALA A 375 -29.15 -15.53 2.96
N SER A 376 -28.77 -14.92 4.07
CA SER A 376 -29.58 -14.77 5.30
C SER A 376 -29.86 -13.28 5.64
N PRO A 377 -30.97 -12.96 6.35
CA PRO A 377 -31.59 -11.64 6.36
C PRO A 377 -31.05 -10.66 7.43
N PRO A 378 -31.36 -9.35 7.33
CA PRO A 378 -30.68 -8.28 8.08
C PRO A 378 -31.27 -8.01 9.48
N LYS A 379 -30.48 -7.40 10.36
CA LYS A 379 -30.89 -6.88 11.68
C LYS A 379 -30.65 -5.36 11.77
N GLU A 380 -31.60 -4.66 12.38
CA GLU A 380 -31.66 -3.19 12.51
C GLU A 380 -30.70 -2.57 13.54
N PRO A 381 -30.37 -1.27 13.42
CA PRO A 381 -29.34 -0.60 14.22
C PRO A 381 -29.90 0.23 15.39
N GLY A 382 -29.15 0.30 16.50
CA GLY A 382 -29.37 1.20 17.64
C GLY A 382 -28.40 2.39 17.65
N SER A 383 -28.92 3.58 17.99
CA SER A 383 -28.28 4.90 17.89
C SER A 383 -27.19 5.21 18.93
N PRO A 384 -26.29 6.20 18.68
CA PRO A 384 -25.05 6.38 19.42
C PRO A 384 -25.06 7.55 20.43
N GLY A 385 -24.15 7.45 21.42
CA GLY A 385 -23.83 8.49 22.39
C GLY A 385 -22.78 9.49 21.91
N ALA A 386 -22.87 10.72 22.42
CA ALA A 386 -22.17 11.92 21.97
C ALA A 386 -20.63 11.91 22.17
N SER A 387 -19.90 12.57 21.25
CA SER A 387 -18.46 12.86 21.37
C SER A 387 -18.10 14.31 21.08
N ARG A 388 -16.94 14.72 21.63
CA ARG A 388 -16.40 16.07 21.80
C ARG A 388 -16.33 16.91 20.53
N ALA A 389 -16.48 18.22 20.71
CA ALA A 389 -16.50 19.24 19.67
C ALA A 389 -15.19 19.33 18.86
N PHE A 390 -15.26 18.89 17.61
CA PHE A 390 -14.32 19.18 16.53
C PHE A 390 -14.40 20.67 16.15
N ARG A 391 -13.27 21.37 16.07
CA ARG A 391 -13.22 22.80 15.67
C ARG A 391 -12.50 22.95 14.34
N PHE A 392 -13.25 23.34 13.31
CA PHE A 392 -12.69 23.56 11.97
C PHE A 392 -11.99 24.92 11.82
N PRO A 393 -10.91 25.03 11.01
CA PRO A 393 -10.31 26.32 10.69
C PRO A 393 -11.19 27.17 9.76
N ALA A 394 -11.13 28.50 9.92
CA ALA A 394 -11.83 29.48 9.07
C ALA A 394 -11.48 29.43 7.56
N LEU A 395 -10.58 28.54 7.15
CA LEU A 395 -10.10 28.40 5.77
C LEU A 395 -11.13 27.82 4.81
N PHE A 396 -12.13 27.10 5.35
CA PHE A 396 -13.21 26.48 4.58
C PHE A 396 -14.59 27.05 4.91
N GLN A 397 -14.69 28.03 5.82
CA GLN A 397 -15.94 28.74 6.06
C GLN A 397 -16.27 29.65 4.87
N LYS A 398 -17.45 29.43 4.26
CA LYS A 398 -18.11 30.47 3.45
C LYS A 398 -18.39 31.66 4.38
N LYS A 399 -18.11 32.88 3.92
CA LYS A 399 -18.54 34.11 4.59
C LYS A 399 -20.06 34.05 4.84
N LEU A 400 -20.48 33.69 6.05
CA LEU A 400 -21.81 34.09 6.54
C LEU A 400 -21.71 35.59 6.84
N LEU A 401 -22.24 36.41 5.94
CA LEU A 401 -22.56 37.79 6.25
C LEU A 401 -23.75 37.81 7.24
N PRO A 402 -23.76 38.68 8.25
CA PRO A 402 -24.90 38.81 9.15
C PRO A 402 -26.09 39.43 8.41
N ARG A 403 -27.30 38.98 8.75
CA ARG A 403 -28.58 39.54 8.28
C ARG A 403 -28.60 41.06 8.48
N VAL A 404 -28.71 41.80 7.39
CA VAL A 404 -29.25 43.17 7.39
C VAL A 404 -30.46 43.16 6.45
N THR A 405 -31.57 43.65 6.97
CA THR A 405 -32.84 43.85 6.30
C THR A 405 -32.74 44.93 5.22
N GLU A 406 -33.49 44.70 4.14
CA GLU A 406 -33.93 45.64 3.08
C GLU A 406 -33.08 45.82 1.79
N THR A 407 -33.74 45.44 0.69
CA THR A 407 -33.46 45.59 -0.76
C THR A 407 -33.71 47.01 -1.31
N PRO A 408 -33.45 47.34 -2.60
CA PRO A 408 -32.56 46.71 -3.60
C PRO A 408 -31.67 47.72 -4.37
N ALA A 409 -30.52 47.25 -4.88
CA ALA A 409 -29.97 47.71 -6.17
C ALA A 409 -28.96 46.67 -6.69
N SER A 410 -29.38 45.93 -7.72
CA SER A 410 -28.51 45.16 -8.64
C SER A 410 -27.59 46.15 -9.41
N PRO A 411 -26.38 45.75 -9.88
CA PRO A 411 -26.23 44.56 -10.73
C PRO A 411 -24.94 43.73 -10.58
N GLN A 412 -24.97 42.57 -11.24
CA GLN A 412 -23.86 41.70 -11.69
C GLN A 412 -23.34 40.60 -10.74
N ALA A 413 -23.68 39.35 -11.08
CA ALA A 413 -22.75 38.26 -11.42
C ALA A 413 -23.57 36.98 -11.76
N SER A 414 -23.13 36.22 -12.79
CA SER A 414 -23.88 35.14 -13.43
C SER A 414 -23.90 33.83 -12.62
N PRO A 415 -25.01 33.06 -12.64
CA PRO A 415 -25.23 31.88 -11.79
C PRO A 415 -24.62 30.57 -12.33
N ARG A 416 -23.51 30.63 -13.10
CA ARG A 416 -22.98 29.44 -13.80
C ARG A 416 -22.05 28.55 -12.94
N ASP A 417 -21.45 29.08 -11.87
CA ASP A 417 -20.45 28.32 -11.09
C ASP A 417 -21.03 27.51 -9.93
N VAL A 418 -22.26 27.82 -9.48
CA VAL A 418 -22.94 27.08 -8.40
C VAL A 418 -23.64 25.83 -8.95
N SER A 419 -24.12 25.89 -10.20
CA SER A 419 -24.74 24.76 -10.89
C SER A 419 -23.73 23.65 -11.24
N ALA A 420 -22.47 24.02 -11.51
CA ALA A 420 -21.40 23.07 -11.79
C ALA A 420 -21.03 22.21 -10.55
N LEU A 421 -21.06 22.82 -9.36
CA LEU A 421 -20.71 22.13 -8.10
C LEU A 421 -21.84 21.21 -7.62
N VAL A 422 -23.10 21.64 -7.75
CA VAL A 422 -24.27 20.78 -7.47
C VAL A 422 -24.38 19.65 -8.50
N GLY A 423 -24.04 19.92 -9.76
CA GLY A 423 -23.98 18.92 -10.83
C GLY A 423 -22.81 17.93 -10.73
N PHE A 424 -21.77 18.23 -9.94
CA PHE A 424 -20.67 17.31 -9.65
C PHE A 424 -21.12 16.24 -8.65
N PHE A 425 -21.82 16.63 -7.57
CA PHE A 425 -22.33 15.68 -6.57
C PHE A 425 -23.46 14.78 -7.08
N ARG A 426 -24.28 15.24 -8.04
CA ARG A 426 -25.26 14.39 -8.71
C ARG A 426 -24.61 13.24 -9.51
N ARG A 427 -23.41 13.48 -10.07
CA ARG A 427 -22.65 12.50 -10.87
C ARG A 427 -21.88 11.48 -10.04
N LEU A 428 -21.68 11.74 -8.74
CA LEU A 428 -20.95 10.82 -7.86
C LEU A 428 -21.82 9.70 -7.28
N SER A 429 -23.15 9.77 -7.41
CA SER A 429 -24.09 8.82 -6.79
C SER A 429 -24.75 7.83 -7.77
N THR A 430 -24.89 8.15 -9.07
CA THR A 430 -25.76 7.34 -9.96
C THR A 430 -25.08 6.56 -11.09
N GLY A 431 -23.76 6.67 -11.31
CA GLY A 431 -23.05 5.79 -12.27
C GLY A 431 -23.55 5.82 -13.74
N GLU A 432 -24.32 6.84 -14.17
CA GLU A 432 -24.87 6.88 -15.53
C GLU A 432 -23.84 7.34 -16.58
N ARG A 433 -23.77 6.61 -17.72
CA ARG A 433 -23.01 6.99 -18.92
C ARG A 433 -23.80 8.01 -19.77
N PRO A 434 -23.12 8.90 -20.51
CA PRO A 434 -23.77 9.98 -21.24
C PRO A 434 -24.58 9.47 -22.45
N GLN A 435 -25.86 9.84 -22.53
CA GLN A 435 -26.60 9.85 -23.80
C GLN A 435 -26.34 11.18 -24.52
N LEU A 436 -25.90 11.11 -25.77
CA LEU A 436 -25.79 12.26 -26.67
C LEU A 436 -27.20 12.78 -27.00
N PRO A 437 -27.44 14.10 -27.01
CA PRO A 437 -28.75 14.64 -27.35
C PRO A 437 -29.07 14.42 -28.83
N SER A 438 -30.23 13.85 -29.12
CA SER A 438 -30.82 13.85 -30.45
C SER A 438 -31.12 15.30 -30.86
N GLN A 439 -30.60 15.70 -32.01
CA GLN A 439 -30.96 16.96 -32.64
C GLN A 439 -32.46 16.96 -33.00
N ALA A 440 -33.16 18.03 -32.64
CA ALA A 440 -34.42 18.43 -33.24
C ALA A 440 -34.16 19.67 -34.10
#